data_AF-A0A842WLD7-F1
#
_entry.id   AF-A0A842WLD7-F1
#
_cell.length_a   1.000
_cell.length_b   1.000
_cell.length_c   1.000
_cell.angle_alpha   90.00
_cell.angle_beta   90.00
_cell.angle_gamma   90.00
#
_symmetry.space_group_name_H-M   'P 1'
#
loop_
_entity.id
_entity.type
_entity.pdbx_description
1 polymer ?
#
loop_
_entity_poly.entity_id
_entity_poly.type
_entity_poly.pdbx_seq_one_letter_code
_entity_poly.pdbx_strand_id
1 'polypeptide(L)'
;MTKKPSSKSPRKQRRFLHKSSIHEHKKLLRCRLDEFLREEYGMRSLTVKKGDLVRVMRGQFRETEGKIVRIDYSKALVYLDNATTTKADGKEVQIPIHPSNLMLVKLELDDDRRAIIEKKMLDIAESE
;
A
#
# COMPACT_ATOMS: atom_id res chain seq x y z
N MET A 1 -1.20 -12.18 -27.20
CA MET A 1 -2.03 -12.69 -26.08
C MET A 1 -3.09 -11.65 -25.74
N THR A 2 -4.36 -11.93 -25.99
CA THR A 2 -5.45 -11.02 -25.63
C THR A 2 -5.60 -10.97 -24.10
N LYS A 3 -5.61 -9.76 -23.51
CA LYS A 3 -5.92 -9.57 -22.08
C LYS A 3 -7.28 -10.23 -21.81
N LYS A 4 -7.32 -11.28 -20.99
CA LYS A 4 -8.58 -11.89 -20.55
C LYS A 4 -9.48 -10.77 -20.00
N PRO A 5 -10.69 -10.55 -20.54
CA PRO A 5 -11.56 -9.49 -20.05
C PRO A 5 -11.96 -9.81 -18.61
N SER A 6 -11.73 -8.87 -17.70
CA SER A 6 -12.30 -8.99 -16.35
C SER A 6 -13.83 -8.99 -16.49
N SER A 7 -14.51 -9.85 -15.76
CA SER A 7 -15.97 -9.91 -15.83
C SER A 7 -16.58 -8.58 -15.37
N LYS A 8 -17.51 -7.99 -16.12
CA LYS A 8 -18.24 -6.76 -15.73
C LYS A 8 -19.19 -6.96 -14.54
N SER A 9 -19.50 -8.21 -14.18
CA SER A 9 -20.43 -8.53 -13.08
C SER A 9 -19.82 -8.18 -11.70
N PRO A 10 -20.46 -7.31 -10.89
CA PRO A 10 -19.96 -6.93 -9.58
C PRO A 10 -19.76 -8.12 -8.63
N ARG A 11 -20.66 -9.11 -8.70
CA ARG A 11 -20.60 -10.32 -7.87
C ARG A 11 -19.30 -11.11 -8.11
N LYS A 12 -18.90 -11.23 -9.38
CA LYS A 12 -17.67 -11.94 -9.76
C LYS A 12 -16.42 -11.14 -9.34
N GLN A 13 -16.45 -9.82 -9.46
CA GLN A 13 -15.35 -8.94 -9.06
C GLN A 13 -15.12 -8.94 -7.53
N ARG A 14 -16.18 -8.82 -6.72
CA ARG A 14 -16.06 -8.91 -5.25
C ARG A 14 -15.50 -10.26 -4.81
N ARG A 15 -16.00 -11.35 -5.40
CA ARG A 15 -15.48 -12.70 -5.14
C ARG A 15 -13.99 -12.83 -5.49
N PHE A 16 -13.55 -12.21 -6.58
CA PHE A 16 -12.15 -12.19 -6.96
C PHE A 16 -11.28 -11.51 -5.89
N LEU A 17 -11.67 -10.34 -5.39
CA LEU A 17 -10.91 -9.63 -4.35
C LEU A 17 -10.73 -10.45 -3.07
N HIS A 18 -11.76 -11.18 -2.65
CA HIS A 18 -11.72 -12.00 -1.43
C HIS A 18 -10.98 -13.34 -1.61
N LYS A 19 -11.03 -13.95 -2.80
CA LYS A 19 -10.49 -15.29 -3.06
C LYS A 19 -9.14 -15.28 -3.77
N SER A 20 -8.68 -14.13 -4.24
CA SER A 20 -7.41 -14.00 -4.95
C SER A 20 -6.22 -14.46 -4.12
N SER A 21 -5.14 -14.82 -4.82
CA SER A 21 -3.92 -15.30 -4.18
C SER A 21 -3.14 -14.16 -3.52
N ILE A 22 -2.23 -14.51 -2.60
CA ILE A 22 -1.37 -13.55 -1.89
C ILE A 22 -0.56 -12.67 -2.86
N HIS A 23 -0.09 -13.23 -3.97
CA HIS A 23 0.66 -12.49 -4.99
C HIS A 23 -0.20 -11.40 -5.66
N GLU A 24 -1.50 -11.65 -5.84
CA GLU A 24 -2.44 -10.67 -6.37
C GLU A 24 -2.79 -9.61 -5.31
N HIS A 25 -2.95 -10.00 -4.05
CA HIS A 25 -3.15 -9.05 -2.94
C HIS A 25 -1.97 -8.10 -2.75
N LYS A 26 -0.74 -8.54 -3.01
CA LYS A 26 0.45 -7.65 -3.02
C LYS A 26 0.30 -6.48 -4.00
N LYS A 27 -0.43 -6.66 -5.11
CA LYS A 27 -0.72 -5.57 -6.06
C LYS A 27 -1.78 -4.59 -5.54
N LEU A 28 -2.67 -5.04 -4.67
CA LEU A 28 -3.70 -4.21 -4.03
C LEU A 28 -3.11 -3.30 -2.93
N LEU A 29 -1.97 -3.69 -2.35
CA LEU A 29 -1.23 -2.94 -1.35
C LEU A 29 -0.48 -1.70 -1.89
N ARG A 30 -0.95 -1.10 -2.98
CA ARG A 30 -0.38 0.13 -3.53
C ARG A 30 -0.89 1.35 -2.75
N CYS A 31 0.05 2.21 -2.41
CA CYS A 31 -0.17 3.46 -1.68
C CYS A 31 0.30 4.65 -2.54
N ARG A 32 -0.31 5.81 -2.33
CA ARG A 32 0.11 7.06 -2.97
C ARG A 32 1.47 7.49 -2.43
N LEU A 33 2.35 7.96 -3.30
CA LEU A 33 3.61 8.60 -2.91
C LEU A 33 3.37 10.08 -2.56
N ASP A 34 4.14 10.60 -1.62
CA ASP A 34 4.20 12.04 -1.33
C ASP A 34 4.75 12.83 -2.51
N GLU A 35 4.46 14.12 -2.58
CA GLU A 35 4.75 14.97 -3.74
C GLU A 35 6.24 15.00 -4.08
N PHE A 36 7.12 15.11 -3.08
CA PHE A 36 8.57 15.03 -3.26
C PHE A 36 9.03 13.71 -3.90
N LEU A 37 8.52 12.57 -3.39
CA LEU A 37 8.86 11.24 -3.93
C LEU A 37 8.27 11.02 -5.33
N ARG A 38 7.16 11.68 -5.66
CA ARG A 38 6.56 11.61 -7.00
C ARG A 38 7.39 12.36 -8.02
N GLU A 39 7.97 13.49 -7.65
CA GLU A 39 8.89 14.25 -8.49
C GLU A 39 10.21 13.50 -8.70
N GLU A 40 10.78 12.95 -7.63
CA GLU A 40 12.03 12.18 -7.69
C GLU A 40 11.93 10.93 -8.57
N TYR A 41 10.88 10.13 -8.37
CA TYR A 41 10.75 8.84 -9.06
C TYR A 41 9.79 8.85 -10.26
N GLY A 42 9.13 9.97 -10.57
CA GLY A 42 8.14 10.09 -11.66
C GLY A 42 6.88 9.22 -11.48
N MET A 43 6.72 8.52 -10.36
CA MET A 43 5.66 7.54 -10.15
C MET A 43 4.54 8.07 -9.27
N ARG A 44 3.29 7.67 -9.54
CA ARG A 44 2.14 8.02 -8.67
C ARG A 44 2.01 7.15 -7.41
N SER A 45 2.40 5.87 -7.48
CA SER A 45 2.13 4.91 -6.41
C SER A 45 3.12 3.76 -6.35
N LEU A 46 3.39 3.27 -5.13
CA LEU A 46 4.27 2.15 -4.85
C LEU A 46 3.61 1.17 -3.86
N THR A 47 4.03 -0.09 -3.89
CA THR A 47 3.56 -1.08 -2.91
C THR A 47 4.22 -0.84 -1.56
N VAL A 48 3.42 -0.78 -0.50
CA VAL A 48 3.93 -0.57 0.85
C VAL A 48 4.84 -1.72 1.31
N LYS A 49 5.81 -1.39 2.14
CA LYS A 49 6.70 -2.34 2.80
C LYS A 49 6.71 -2.06 4.32
N LYS A 50 7.03 -3.08 5.11
CA LYS A 50 7.38 -2.88 6.53
C LYS A 50 8.51 -1.85 6.61
N GLY A 51 8.50 -0.99 7.63
CA GLY A 51 9.53 0.03 7.86
C GLY A 51 9.35 1.34 7.09
N ASP A 52 8.52 1.37 6.03
CA ASP A 52 8.15 2.63 5.36
C ASP A 52 7.49 3.61 6.35
N LEU A 53 7.79 4.90 6.21
CA LEU A 53 7.12 5.97 6.95
C LEU A 53 5.91 6.47 6.16
N VAL A 54 4.77 6.50 6.83
CA VAL A 54 3.49 6.76 6.19
C VAL A 54 2.70 7.81 6.96
N ARG A 55 2.00 8.66 6.22
CA ARG A 55 0.99 9.59 6.74
C ARG A 55 -0.41 9.10 6.43
N VAL A 56 -1.31 9.15 7.41
CA VAL A 56 -2.72 8.80 7.24
C VAL A 56 -3.49 10.00 6.69
N MET A 57 -4.19 9.83 5.58
CA MET A 57 -4.93 10.91 4.91
C MET A 57 -6.40 10.99 5.34
N ARG A 58 -7.01 9.86 5.69
CA ARG A 58 -8.45 9.75 5.97
C ARG A 58 -8.71 8.86 7.19
N GLY A 59 -9.79 9.15 7.91
CA GLY A 59 -10.24 8.38 9.07
C GLY A 59 -9.89 9.06 10.39
N GLN A 60 -10.03 8.32 11.50
CA GLN A 60 -9.82 8.82 12.86
C GLN A 60 -8.38 9.28 13.12
N PHE A 61 -7.40 8.60 12.52
CA PHE A 61 -5.97 8.89 12.67
C PHE A 61 -5.42 9.85 11.62
N ARG A 62 -6.27 10.70 11.03
CA ARG A 62 -5.87 11.62 9.96
C ARG A 62 -4.71 12.52 10.41
N GLU A 63 -3.80 12.79 9.47
CA GLU A 63 -2.60 13.62 9.63
C GLU A 63 -1.54 13.07 10.59
N THR A 64 -1.79 11.90 11.18
CA THR A 64 -0.80 11.18 11.97
C THR A 64 0.20 10.48 11.04
N GLU A 65 1.48 10.63 11.33
CA GLU A 65 2.55 9.86 10.71
C GLU A 65 2.89 8.64 11.56
N GLY A 66 3.27 7.54 10.93
CA GLY A 66 3.65 6.32 11.61
C GLY A 66 4.43 5.38 10.69
N LYS A 67 5.29 4.56 11.29
CA LYS A 67 5.97 3.49 10.57
C LYS A 67 5.06 2.28 10.41
N ILE A 68 5.23 1.55 9.32
CA ILE A 68 4.53 0.28 9.10
C ILE A 68 5.22 -0.82 9.92
N VAL A 69 4.46 -1.43 10.83
CA VAL A 69 4.92 -2.53 11.68
C VAL A 69 4.74 -3.86 11.00
N ARG A 70 3.54 -4.07 10.45
CA ARG A 70 3.15 -5.32 9.82
C ARG A 70 2.14 -5.08 8.71
N ILE A 71 2.20 -5.98 7.73
CA ILE A 71 1.30 -5.99 6.58
C ILE A 71 0.59 -7.34 6.60
N ASP A 72 -0.74 -7.30 6.56
CA ASP A 72 -1.55 -8.50 6.33
C ASP A 72 -1.84 -8.62 4.84
N TYR A 73 -1.09 -9.50 4.17
CA TYR A 73 -1.26 -9.73 2.74
C TYR A 73 -2.58 -10.41 2.41
N SER A 74 -3.11 -11.27 3.29
CA SER A 74 -4.36 -12.01 3.03
C SER A 74 -5.60 -11.10 3.00
N LYS A 75 -5.54 -9.98 3.75
CA LYS A 75 -6.62 -8.98 3.79
C LYS A 75 -6.26 -7.68 3.07
N ALA A 76 -5.03 -7.56 2.56
CA ALA A 76 -4.46 -6.33 2.02
C ALA A 76 -4.59 -5.13 2.98
N LEU A 77 -4.30 -5.34 4.26
CA LEU A 77 -4.37 -4.33 5.32
C LEU A 77 -2.98 -4.01 5.90
N VAL A 78 -2.82 -2.80 6.41
CA VAL A 78 -1.56 -2.28 6.95
C VAL A 78 -1.77 -1.88 8.42
N TYR A 79 -0.79 -2.13 9.26
CA TYR A 79 -0.80 -1.74 10.66
C TYR A 79 0.36 -0.79 10.93
N LEU A 80 0.02 0.35 11.56
CA LEU A 80 0.97 1.41 11.91
C LEU A 80 1.27 1.37 13.41
N ASP A 81 2.45 1.86 13.80
CA ASP A 81 2.84 1.99 15.22
C ASP A 81 1.89 2.94 15.98
N ASN A 82 1.62 4.12 15.40
CA ASN A 82 0.88 5.20 16.06
C ASN A 82 -0.65 5.08 15.92
N ALA A 83 -1.14 4.05 15.23
CA ALA A 83 -2.57 3.80 15.05
C ALA A 83 -3.05 2.70 16.00
N THR A 84 -3.10 2.99 17.29
CA THR A 84 -3.51 2.06 18.34
C THR A 84 -4.84 2.45 19.00
N THR A 85 -5.49 1.47 19.61
CA THR A 85 -6.64 1.64 20.49
C THR A 85 -6.46 0.82 21.75
N THR A 86 -6.87 1.38 22.88
CA THR A 86 -6.84 0.71 24.19
C THR A 86 -8.07 -0.14 24.38
N LYS A 87 -7.88 -1.44 24.64
CA LYS A 87 -8.97 -2.33 25.07
C LYS A 87 -9.37 -2.06 26.52
N ALA A 88 -10.52 -2.61 26.94
CA ALA A 88 -10.97 -2.57 28.33
C ALA A 88 -9.94 -3.13 29.33
N ASP A 89 -9.14 -4.11 28.89
CA ASP A 89 -8.05 -4.71 29.68
C ASP A 89 -6.79 -3.81 29.78
N GLY A 90 -6.82 -2.59 29.23
CA GLY A 90 -5.70 -1.64 29.22
C GLY A 90 -4.62 -1.92 28.15
N LYS A 91 -4.71 -3.04 27.42
CA LYS A 91 -3.75 -3.37 26.35
C LYS A 91 -4.01 -2.55 25.09
N GLU A 92 -2.93 -2.03 24.48
CA GLU A 92 -2.97 -1.36 23.19
C GLU A 92 -2.98 -2.35 22.03
N VAL A 93 -3.86 -2.12 21.07
CA VAL A 93 -3.96 -2.93 19.84
C VAL A 93 -3.96 -2.03 18.62
N GLN A 94 -3.15 -2.39 17.64
CA GLN A 94 -3.05 -1.68 16.37
C GLN A 94 -4.31 -1.86 15.52
N ILE A 95 -4.82 -0.76 15.00
CA ILE A 95 -5.96 -0.74 14.10
C ILE A 95 -5.48 -0.99 12.66
N PRO A 96 -6.15 -1.89 11.91
CA PRO A 96 -5.84 -2.07 10.50
C PRO A 96 -6.31 -0.88 9.68
N ILE A 97 -5.46 -0.40 8.78
CA ILE A 97 -5.76 0.68 7.84
C ILE A 97 -5.59 0.19 6.40
N HIS A 98 -6.49 0.61 5.52
CA HIS A 98 -6.40 0.30 4.10
C HIS A 98 -5.32 1.21 3.43
N PRO A 99 -4.43 0.66 2.59
CA PRO A 99 -3.30 1.39 1.99
C PRO A 99 -3.71 2.57 1.10
N SER A 100 -4.93 2.59 0.56
CA SER A 100 -5.41 3.75 -0.22
C SER A 100 -5.63 5.01 0.61
N ASN A 101 -5.78 4.86 1.94
CA ASN A 101 -5.98 5.98 2.86
C ASN A 101 -4.63 6.50 3.39
N LEU A 102 -3.54 5.92 2.93
CA LEU A 102 -2.19 6.21 3.35
C LEU A 102 -1.44 7.00 2.26
N MET A 103 -0.40 7.70 2.67
CA MET A 103 0.57 8.37 1.81
C MET A 103 1.98 8.02 2.29
N LEU A 104 2.82 7.52 1.39
CA LEU A 104 4.22 7.20 1.68
C LEU A 104 5.04 8.49 1.73
N VAL A 105 5.64 8.78 2.89
CA VAL A 105 6.46 9.97 3.12
C VAL A 105 7.94 9.64 2.96
N LYS A 106 8.38 8.50 3.52
CA LYS A 106 9.76 7.99 3.35
C LYS A 106 9.74 6.51 3.04
N LEU A 107 10.60 6.10 2.12
CA LEU A 107 10.73 4.72 1.67
C LEU A 107 11.89 4.03 2.39
N GLU A 108 11.70 2.79 2.80
CA GLU A 108 12.80 1.91 3.16
C GLU A 108 13.36 1.26 1.89
N LEU A 109 14.60 1.61 1.52
CA LEU A 109 15.23 1.23 0.26
C LEU A 109 16.15 0.02 0.44
N ASP A 110 15.68 -1.14 0.00
CA ASP A 110 16.50 -2.34 -0.22
C ASP A 110 16.85 -2.48 -1.71
N ASP A 111 17.86 -3.28 -2.02
CA ASP A 111 18.31 -3.55 -3.40
C ASP A 111 17.16 -4.03 -4.31
N ASP A 112 16.32 -4.95 -3.83
CA ASP A 112 15.13 -5.41 -4.55
C ASP A 112 14.13 -4.29 -4.85
N ARG A 113 13.99 -3.34 -3.92
CA ARG A 113 13.03 -2.24 -4.05
C ARG A 113 13.57 -1.19 -5.00
N ARG A 114 14.88 -0.93 -4.98
CA ARG A 114 15.57 -0.06 -5.96
C ARG A 114 15.40 -0.59 -7.37
N ALA A 115 15.66 -1.88 -7.59
CA ALA A 115 15.46 -2.52 -8.89
C ALA A 115 14.01 -2.39 -9.41
N ILE A 116 13.01 -2.50 -8.52
CA ILE A 116 11.60 -2.30 -8.89
C ILE A 116 11.30 -0.85 -9.25
N ILE A 117 11.89 0.11 -8.54
CA ILE A 117 11.71 1.54 -8.79
C ILE A 117 12.35 1.90 -10.14
N GLU A 118 13.61 1.54 -10.34
CA GLU A 118 14.36 1.77 -11.58
C GLU A 118 13.64 1.18 -12.79
N LYS A 119 13.18 -0.07 -12.69
CA LYS A 119 12.39 -0.70 -13.76
C LYS A 119 11.15 0.09 -14.10
N LYS A 120 10.42 0.58 -13.10
CA LYS A 120 9.23 1.40 -13.35
C LYS A 120 9.56 2.78 -13.90
N MET A 121 10.71 3.35 -13.56
CA MET A 121 11.18 4.61 -14.14
C MET A 121 11.50 4.42 -15.62
N LEU A 122 12.18 3.33 -15.98
CA LEU A 122 12.42 2.96 -17.39
C LEU A 122 11.12 2.74 -18.15
N ASP A 123 10.17 1.98 -17.59
CA ASP A 123 8.86 1.74 -18.20
C ASP A 123 8.10 3.05 -18.48
N ILE A 124 8.27 4.08 -17.63
CA ILE A 124 7.67 5.41 -17.83
C ILE A 124 8.37 6.15 -18.96
N ALA A 125 9.70 6.20 -18.95
CA ALA A 125 10.50 6.88 -19.96
C ALA A 125 10.32 6.28 -21.37
N GLU A 126 10.10 4.97 -21.48
CA GLU A 126 9.80 4.30 -22.76
C GLU A 126 8.36 4.55 -23.25
N SER A 127 7.45 4.95 -22.36
CA SER A 127 6.04 5.18 -22.66
C SER A 127 5.71 6.62 -23.02
N GLU A 128 6.63 7.55 -22.74
CA GLU A 128 6.62 8.95 -23.15
C GLU A 128 7.20 9.10 -24.56
#